data_AF-A0A0D2KG62-F1
#
_entry.id   AF-A0A0D2KG62-F1
#
_cell.length_a   1.000
_cell.length_b   1.000
_cell.length_c   1.000
_cell.angle_alpha   90.00
_cell.angle_beta   90.00
_cell.angle_gamma   90.00
#
_symmetry.space_group_name_H-M   'P 1'
#
loop_
_entity.id
_entity.type
_entity.pdbx_description
1 polymer ?
#
loop_
_entity_poly.entity_id
_entity_poly.type
_entity_poly.pdbx_seq_one_letter_code
_entity_poly.pdbx_strand_id
1 'polypeptide(L)'
;MDDLAPLSQLLERTKVRDIAADQQDIVSLQHNNTVGEALRQLAAARVLSAPVVVSSGLEDFENGGLPPGDAAPSLLGWLDVSDVVRAFLGHLHEKKVALPKSMLQLMALLEKEGPDFADKMLVTIVGGEDRGLLYQADAGTSVIAAIQG
;
A
#
# COMPACT_ATOMS: atom_id res chain seq x y z
N MET A 1 6.14 39.94 20.22
CA MET A 1 6.06 38.48 19.97
C MET A 1 4.74 38.12 19.28
N ASP A 2 4.12 39.05 18.53
CA ASP A 2 2.76 38.91 17.95
C ASP A 2 2.75 38.69 16.41
N ASP A 3 3.91 38.60 15.77
CA ASP A 3 4.03 38.51 14.30
C ASP A 3 3.60 37.16 13.70
N LEU A 4 3.27 36.17 14.52
CA LEU A 4 2.92 34.82 14.07
C LEU A 4 1.41 34.54 14.03
N ALA A 5 0.58 35.44 14.56
CA ALA A 5 -0.87 35.25 14.59
C ALA A 5 -1.51 35.07 13.18
N PRO A 6 -1.10 35.84 12.15
CA PRO A 6 -1.62 35.64 10.79
C PRO A 6 -1.21 34.29 10.18
N LEU A 7 0.00 33.81 10.52
CA LEU A 7 0.51 32.54 10.05
C LEU A 7 -0.23 31.35 10.70
N SER A 8 -0.52 31.43 12.01
CA SER A 8 -1.31 30.40 12.71
C SER A 8 -2.70 30.25 12.10
N GLN A 9 -3.39 31.37 11.85
CA GLN A 9 -4.72 31.34 11.23
C GLN A 9 -4.71 30.79 9.80
N LEU A 10 -3.62 31.02 9.04
CA LEU A 10 -3.46 30.44 7.72
C LEU A 10 -3.29 28.91 7.81
N LEU A 11 -2.39 28.43 8.69
CA LEU A 11 -2.11 27.00 8.87
C LEU A 11 -3.29 26.22 9.48
N GLU A 12 -4.18 26.87 10.24
CA GLU A 12 -5.42 26.29 10.75
C GLU A 12 -6.48 26.09 9.66
N ARG A 13 -6.49 26.95 8.63
CA ARG A 13 -7.52 26.93 7.58
C ARG A 13 -7.08 26.14 6.35
N THR A 14 -5.79 26.12 6.03
CA THR A 14 -5.24 25.34 4.93
C THR A 14 -5.25 23.85 5.31
N LYS A 15 -5.86 23.02 4.46
CA LYS A 15 -5.82 21.56 4.64
C LYS A 15 -4.55 21.00 4.02
N VAL A 16 -4.10 19.85 4.52
CA VAL A 16 -2.91 19.16 3.97
C VAL A 16 -3.07 18.87 2.48
N ARG A 17 -4.27 18.50 2.03
CA ARG A 17 -4.59 18.29 0.60
C ARG A 17 -4.39 19.53 -0.27
N ASP A 18 -4.52 20.74 0.29
CA ASP A 18 -4.41 21.99 -0.46
C ASP A 18 -2.93 22.38 -0.70
N ILE A 19 -2.00 21.76 0.04
CA ILE A 19 -0.54 21.94 -0.09
C ILE A 19 0.09 20.81 -0.89
N ALA A 20 -0.50 19.61 -0.85
CA ALA A 20 -0.08 18.51 -1.69
C ALA A 20 -0.19 18.92 -3.16
N ALA A 21 0.85 18.65 -3.96
CA ALA A 21 0.79 18.95 -5.38
C ALA A 21 -0.33 18.12 -6.04
N ASP A 22 -1.14 18.75 -6.88
CA ASP A 22 -2.30 18.14 -7.58
C ASP A 22 -1.92 16.88 -8.41
N GLN A 23 -0.63 16.64 -8.64
CA GLN A 23 -0.09 15.52 -9.42
C GLN A 23 1.10 14.84 -8.72
N GLN A 24 0.94 14.43 -7.48
CA GLN A 24 1.84 13.40 -6.95
C GLN A 24 1.38 12.04 -7.51
N ASP A 25 2.11 11.55 -8.51
CA ASP A 25 1.92 10.20 -9.09
C ASP A 25 2.45 9.14 -8.10
N ILE A 26 1.75 9.00 -6.97
CA ILE A 26 2.05 7.97 -5.98
C ILE A 26 1.31 6.72 -6.41
N VAL A 27 2.08 5.76 -6.92
CA VAL A 27 1.56 4.43 -7.26
C VAL A 27 1.26 3.70 -5.97
N SER A 28 -0.02 3.44 -5.71
CA SER A 28 -0.49 2.68 -4.56
C SER A 28 -0.99 1.31 -4.99
N LEU A 29 -0.60 0.26 -4.28
CA LEU A 29 -1.05 -1.12 -4.52
C LEU A 29 -2.30 -1.40 -3.70
N GLN A 30 -3.30 -2.07 -4.28
CA GLN A 30 -4.46 -2.49 -3.52
C GLN A 30 -4.15 -3.75 -2.71
N HIS A 31 -4.61 -3.82 -1.47
CA HIS A 31 -4.43 -4.99 -0.60
C HIS A 31 -4.95 -6.29 -1.24
N ASN A 32 -6.01 -6.20 -2.05
CA ASN A 32 -6.63 -7.33 -2.73
C ASN A 32 -6.01 -7.65 -4.11
N ASN A 33 -4.91 -6.99 -4.50
CA ASN A 33 -4.19 -7.40 -5.70
C ASN A 33 -3.50 -8.75 -5.50
N THR A 34 -3.31 -9.48 -6.60
CA THR A 34 -2.38 -10.60 -6.61
C THR A 34 -0.93 -10.10 -6.68
N VAL A 35 0.02 -10.95 -6.29
CA VAL A 35 1.46 -10.64 -6.43
C VAL A 35 1.81 -10.28 -7.87
N GLY A 36 1.25 -11.02 -8.85
CA GLY A 36 1.48 -10.77 -10.26
C GLY A 36 0.93 -9.42 -10.73
N GLU A 37 -0.23 -9.00 -10.24
CA GLU A 37 -0.79 -7.67 -10.53
C GLU A 37 0.07 -6.56 -9.96
N ALA A 38 0.49 -6.68 -8.71
CA ALA A 38 1.34 -5.69 -8.08
C ALA A 38 2.69 -5.53 -8.77
N LEU A 39 3.34 -6.64 -9.13
CA LEU A 39 4.60 -6.59 -9.90
C LEU A 39 4.40 -5.90 -11.26
N ARG A 40 3.27 -6.12 -11.94
CA ARG A 40 2.95 -5.43 -13.20
C ARG A 40 2.75 -3.92 -12.98
N GLN A 41 2.07 -3.52 -11.91
CA GLN A 41 1.87 -2.10 -11.58
C GLN A 41 3.20 -1.42 -11.25
N LEU A 42 4.03 -2.03 -10.40
CA LEU A 42 5.38 -1.55 -10.08
C LEU A 42 6.25 -1.40 -11.33
N ALA A 43 6.22 -2.40 -12.22
CA ALA A 43 6.97 -2.39 -13.47
C ALA A 43 6.49 -1.29 -14.43
N ALA A 44 5.17 -1.09 -14.56
CA ALA A 44 4.59 -0.04 -15.40
C ALA A 44 5.00 1.36 -14.92
N ALA A 45 5.04 1.55 -13.59
CA ALA A 45 5.47 2.79 -12.95
C ALA A 45 7.00 2.94 -12.80
N ARG A 46 7.78 1.90 -13.15
CA ARG A 46 9.25 1.86 -12.99
C ARG A 46 9.73 2.12 -11.56
N VAL A 47 8.97 1.64 -10.58
CA VAL A 47 9.31 1.70 -9.15
C VAL A 47 9.52 0.29 -8.61
N LEU A 48 10.28 0.18 -7.52
CA LEU A 48 10.57 -1.11 -6.86
C LEU A 48 9.77 -1.31 -5.58
N SER A 49 9.14 -0.25 -5.08
CA SER A 49 8.34 -0.30 -3.88
C SER A 49 7.17 0.67 -3.96
N ALA A 50 6.09 0.34 -3.25
CA ALA A 50 4.89 1.15 -3.20
C ALA A 50 4.11 0.90 -1.90
N PRO A 51 3.33 1.91 -1.44
CA PRO A 51 2.40 1.72 -0.34
C PRO A 51 1.27 0.76 -0.74
N VAL A 52 0.92 -0.12 0.19
CA VAL A 52 -0.25 -1.00 0.10
C VAL A 52 -1.41 -0.36 0.85
N VAL A 53 -2.52 -0.14 0.15
CA VAL A 53 -3.69 0.56 0.67
C VAL A 53 -4.92 -0.33 0.69
N VAL A 54 -5.78 -0.05 1.67
CA VAL A 54 -7.13 -0.60 1.77
C VAL A 54 -8.09 0.51 1.33
N SER A 55 -8.67 0.33 0.15
CA SER A 55 -9.77 1.17 -0.30
C SER A 55 -11.05 0.74 0.43
N SER A 56 -11.76 1.69 1.03
CA SER A 56 -13.06 1.42 1.64
C SER A 56 -14.06 0.96 0.58
N GLY A 57 -14.58 -0.26 0.72
CA GLY A 57 -15.59 -0.79 -0.19
C GLY A 57 -16.97 -0.21 0.10
N LEU A 58 -17.92 -0.40 -0.82
CA LEU A 58 -19.35 -0.08 -0.59
C LEU A 58 -19.92 -0.77 0.66
N GLU A 59 -19.33 -1.89 1.08
CA GLU A 59 -19.71 -2.65 2.27
C GLU A 59 -19.33 -1.94 3.59
N ASP A 60 -18.35 -1.03 3.57
CA ASP A 60 -18.01 -0.19 4.73
C ASP A 60 -19.04 0.94 4.95
N PHE A 61 -19.90 1.18 3.96
CA PHE A 61 -21.00 2.13 4.03
C PHE A 61 -22.16 1.63 4.90
N GLU A 62 -22.43 0.32 4.85
CA GLU A 62 -23.53 -0.30 5.61
C GLU A 62 -23.24 -0.34 7.12
N ASN A 63 -21.96 -0.24 7.52
CA ASN A 63 -21.52 -0.21 8.92
C ASN A 63 -21.35 1.22 9.50
N GLY A 64 -21.87 2.25 8.84
CA GLY A 64 -21.85 3.64 9.35
C GLY A 64 -20.60 4.43 8.99
N GLY A 65 -19.89 4.06 7.92
CA GLY A 65 -18.75 4.81 7.38
C GLY A 65 -19.12 6.11 6.65
N LEU A 66 -18.12 6.96 6.42
CA LEU A 66 -18.22 8.21 5.64
C LEU A 66 -18.62 7.97 4.17
N PRO A 67 -19.28 8.94 3.49
CA PRO A 67 -19.62 8.95 2.05
C PRO A 67 -18.58 8.24 1.16
N PRO A 68 -18.98 7.45 0.14
CA PRO A 68 -18.02 6.87 -0.80
C PRO A 68 -17.46 8.05 -1.60
N GLY A 69 -16.22 8.43 -1.30
CA GLY A 69 -15.58 9.65 -1.80
C GLY A 69 -14.87 10.48 -0.72
N ASP A 70 -15.23 10.32 0.56
CA ASP A 70 -14.61 11.03 1.69
C ASP A 70 -13.78 10.12 2.61
N ALA A 71 -13.86 8.80 2.46
CA ALA A 71 -13.02 7.86 3.21
C ALA A 71 -11.60 7.85 2.63
N ALA A 72 -10.64 8.42 3.37
CA ALA A 72 -9.24 8.36 3.01
C ALA A 72 -8.76 6.88 3.01
N PRO A 73 -8.01 6.44 1.98
CA PRO A 73 -7.51 5.08 1.92
C PRO A 73 -6.63 4.79 3.14
N SER A 74 -6.85 3.65 3.78
CA SER A 74 -6.05 3.25 4.94
C SER A 74 -4.74 2.62 4.47
N LEU A 75 -3.61 3.10 4.97
CA LEU A 75 -2.29 2.53 4.69
C LEU A 75 -2.09 1.28 5.54
N LEU A 76 -1.79 0.17 4.89
CA LEU A 76 -1.44 -1.09 5.53
C LEU A 76 0.08 -1.20 5.77
N GLY A 77 0.87 -0.72 4.82
CA GLY A 77 2.33 -0.80 4.87
C GLY A 77 2.98 -0.52 3.53
N TRP A 78 4.25 -0.87 3.41
CA TRP A 78 5.01 -0.77 2.16
C TRP A 78 5.38 -2.16 1.68
N LEU A 79 5.27 -2.37 0.37
CA LEU A 79 5.78 -3.57 -0.29
C LEU A 79 7.01 -3.21 -1.11
N ASP A 80 8.07 -3.99 -0.97
CA ASP A 80 9.24 -3.97 -1.85
C ASP A 80 9.33 -5.28 -2.67
N VAL A 81 9.87 -5.21 -3.89
CA VAL A 81 10.19 -6.38 -4.71
C VAL A 81 11.11 -7.35 -3.95
N SER A 82 11.99 -6.86 -3.08
CA SER A 82 12.82 -7.70 -2.21
C SER A 82 11.99 -8.65 -1.33
N ASP A 83 10.87 -8.17 -0.79
CA ASP A 83 9.98 -8.95 0.06
C ASP A 83 9.24 -10.02 -0.74
N VAL A 84 8.81 -9.66 -1.95
CA VAL A 84 8.20 -10.60 -2.90
C VAL A 84 9.15 -11.73 -3.26
N VAL A 85 10.42 -11.42 -3.53
CA VAL A 85 11.44 -12.45 -3.84
C VAL A 85 11.70 -13.35 -2.63
N ARG A 86 11.82 -12.78 -1.42
CA ARG A 86 11.98 -13.57 -0.18
C ARG A 86 10.79 -14.50 0.05
N ALA A 87 9.58 -13.99 -0.14
CA ALA A 87 8.35 -14.77 -0.03
C ALA A 87 8.30 -15.90 -1.08
N PHE A 88 8.74 -15.65 -2.31
CA PHE A 88 8.80 -16.68 -3.34
C PHE A 88 9.81 -17.78 -3.01
N LEU A 89 10.99 -17.42 -2.51
CA LEU A 89 11.98 -18.40 -2.05
C LEU A 89 11.44 -19.21 -0.86
N GLY A 90 10.73 -18.57 0.06
CA GLY A 90 10.01 -19.25 1.15
C GLY A 90 8.98 -20.25 0.63
N HIS A 91 8.20 -19.85 -0.38
CA HIS A 91 7.22 -20.74 -1.03
C HIS A 91 7.86 -21.98 -1.67
N LEU A 92 9.01 -21.82 -2.34
CA LEU A 92 9.76 -22.96 -2.89
C LEU A 92 10.28 -23.90 -1.79
N HIS A 93 10.71 -23.32 -0.66
CA HIS A 93 11.16 -24.07 0.50
C HIS A 93 10.02 -24.91 1.13
N GLU A 94 8.83 -24.33 1.29
CA GLU A 94 7.64 -25.01 1.81
C GLU A 94 7.21 -26.18 0.93
N LYS A 95 7.30 -26.01 -0.39
CA LYS A 95 7.06 -27.08 -1.38
C LYS A 95 8.17 -28.15 -1.38
N LYS A 96 9.19 -28.03 -0.52
CA LYS A 96 10.36 -28.92 -0.44
C LYS A 96 11.12 -29.04 -1.76
N VAL A 97 11.12 -27.96 -2.55
CA VAL A 97 11.87 -27.90 -3.81
C VAL A 97 13.33 -27.59 -3.51
N ALA A 98 14.23 -28.43 -3.98
CA ALA A 98 15.67 -28.17 -3.88
C ALA A 98 16.09 -27.11 -4.91
N LEU A 99 16.74 -26.03 -4.45
CA LEU A 99 17.24 -24.99 -5.33
C LEU A 99 18.44 -25.52 -6.15
N PRO A 100 18.37 -25.49 -7.49
CA PRO A 100 19.48 -25.90 -8.34
C PRO A 100 20.69 -24.98 -8.18
N LYS A 101 21.90 -25.55 -8.31
CA LYS A 101 23.14 -24.75 -8.32
C LYS A 101 23.41 -24.07 -9.66
N SER A 102 22.84 -24.60 -10.75
CA SER A 102 22.98 -24.05 -12.09
C SER A 102 21.91 -23.00 -12.34
N MET A 103 22.32 -21.81 -12.81
CA MET A 103 21.41 -20.71 -13.13
C MET A 103 20.35 -21.09 -14.17
N LEU A 104 20.71 -21.90 -15.17
CA LEU A 104 19.76 -22.32 -16.21
C LEU A 104 18.64 -23.21 -15.62
N GLN A 105 19.01 -24.12 -14.72
CA GLN A 105 18.05 -24.98 -14.03
C GLN A 105 17.22 -24.18 -13.03
N LEU A 106 17.82 -23.18 -12.38
CA LEU A 106 17.10 -22.26 -11.52
C LEU A 106 16.06 -21.47 -12.34
N MET A 107 16.42 -20.90 -13.49
CA MET A 107 15.48 -20.18 -14.35
C MET A 107 14.29 -21.05 -14.77
N ALA A 108 14.55 -22.29 -15.21
CA ALA A 108 13.49 -23.22 -15.58
C ALA A 108 12.55 -23.54 -14.39
N LEU A 109 13.10 -23.61 -13.18
CA LEU A 109 12.31 -23.80 -11.96
C LEU A 109 11.46 -22.55 -11.64
N LEU A 110 12.04 -21.36 -11.73
CA LEU A 110 11.34 -20.10 -11.47
C LEU A 110 10.21 -19.89 -12.49
N GLU A 111 10.43 -20.20 -13.76
CA GLU A 111 9.41 -20.14 -14.81
C GLU A 111 8.25 -21.13 -14.55
N LYS A 112 8.56 -22.30 -14.01
CA LYS A 112 7.57 -23.32 -13.68
C LYS A 112 6.71 -22.94 -12.47
N GLU A 113 7.33 -22.46 -11.39
CA GLU A 113 6.64 -22.19 -10.13
C GLU A 113 6.12 -20.75 -10.03
N GLY A 114 6.62 -19.85 -10.86
CA GLY A 114 6.26 -18.43 -10.89
C GLY A 114 4.77 -18.16 -11.07
N PRO A 115 4.06 -18.82 -12.01
CA PRO A 115 2.62 -18.58 -12.21
C PRO A 115 1.77 -18.86 -10.96
N ASP A 116 2.00 -20.00 -10.30
CA ASP A 116 1.27 -20.39 -9.08
C ASP A 116 1.51 -19.40 -7.93
N PHE A 117 2.74 -18.87 -7.82
CA PHE A 117 3.03 -17.83 -6.83
C PHE A 117 2.44 -16.47 -7.20
N ALA A 118 2.44 -16.11 -8.48
CA ALA A 118 1.93 -14.83 -8.97
C ALA A 118 0.42 -14.69 -8.75
N ASP A 119 -0.33 -15.79 -8.73
CA ASP A 119 -1.78 -15.81 -8.50
C ASP A 119 -2.15 -15.69 -7.01
N LYS A 120 -1.17 -15.70 -6.10
CA LYS A 120 -1.43 -15.50 -4.66
C LYS A 120 -1.81 -14.06 -4.36
N MET A 121 -2.73 -13.90 -3.41
CA MET A 121 -3.09 -12.59 -2.85
C MET A 121 -1.91 -11.97 -2.12
N LEU A 122 -1.74 -10.67 -2.31
CA LEU A 122 -0.62 -9.91 -1.73
C LEU A 122 -0.77 -9.78 -0.21
N VAL A 123 -1.99 -9.46 0.23
CA VAL A 123 -2.38 -9.48 1.65
C VAL A 123 -3.79 -10.04 1.76
N THR A 124 -3.99 -10.93 2.74
CA THR A 124 -5.33 -11.36 3.15
C THR A 124 -5.64 -10.73 4.50
N ILE A 125 -6.50 -9.72 4.55
CA ILE A 125 -6.98 -9.16 5.81
C ILE A 125 -8.09 -10.08 6.33
N VAL A 126 -7.84 -10.75 7.45
CA VAL A 126 -8.78 -11.71 8.03
C VAL A 126 -9.67 -10.99 9.04
N GLY A 127 -10.80 -10.47 8.57
CA GLY A 127 -11.84 -9.90 9.44
C GLY A 127 -11.66 -8.44 9.83
N GLY A 128 -12.70 -7.88 10.47
CA GLY A 128 -12.82 -6.45 10.77
C GLY A 128 -12.01 -5.94 11.96
N GLU A 129 -11.48 -6.80 12.83
CA GLU A 129 -10.73 -6.40 14.03
C GLU A 129 -9.34 -5.82 13.71
N ASP A 130 -8.68 -6.29 12.64
CA ASP A 130 -7.36 -5.79 12.21
C ASP A 130 -7.43 -4.38 11.58
N ARG A 131 -8.65 -3.85 11.34
CA ARG A 131 -8.85 -2.51 10.76
C ARG A 131 -8.51 -1.37 11.73
N GLY A 132 -8.57 -1.63 13.05
CA GLY A 132 -8.25 -0.63 14.08
C GLY A 132 -6.76 -0.30 14.19
N LEU A 133 -5.89 -1.07 13.53
CA LEU A 133 -4.44 -0.86 13.49
C LEU A 133 -3.97 -0.16 12.20
N LEU A 134 -4.89 0.13 11.27
CA LEU A 134 -4.57 0.74 9.99
C LEU A 134 -4.39 2.25 10.14
N TYR A 135 -3.31 2.78 9.58
CA TYR A 135 -3.09 4.22 9.56
C TYR A 135 -4.01 4.87 8.53
N GLN A 136 -4.95 5.68 8.98
CA GLN A 136 -5.73 6.56 8.12
C GLN A 136 -5.07 7.93 8.10
N ALA A 137 -4.48 8.29 6.96
CA ALA A 137 -4.03 9.65 6.74
C ALA A 137 -5.26 10.55 6.51
N ASP A 138 -5.68 11.32 7.50
CA ASP A 138 -6.73 12.31 7.32
C ASP A 138 -6.18 13.51 6.52
N ALA A 139 -6.22 13.43 5.19
CA ALA A 139 -5.85 14.53 4.31
C ALA A 139 -6.82 15.73 4.39
N GLY A 140 -7.91 15.62 5.14
CA GLY A 140 -8.82 16.71 5.50
C GLY A 140 -8.36 17.54 6.71
N THR A 141 -7.36 17.08 7.46
CA THR A 141 -6.82 17.78 8.62
C THR A 141 -6.13 19.09 8.24
N SER A 142 -6.12 20.04 9.17
CA SER A 142 -5.39 21.30 9.00
C SER A 142 -3.88 21.07 9.07
N VAL A 143 -3.13 21.91 8.38
CA VAL A 143 -1.66 21.80 8.34
C VAL A 143 -1.06 21.96 9.74
N ILE A 144 -1.64 22.82 10.58
CA ILE A 144 -1.17 22.97 11.96
C ILE A 144 -1.36 21.70 12.80
N ALA A 145 -2.49 21.01 12.63
CA ALA A 145 -2.76 19.75 13.33
C ALA A 145 -1.84 18.62 12.85
N ALA A 146 -1.50 18.59 11.55
CA ALA A 146 -0.57 17.63 10.97
C ALA A 146 0.88 17.80 11.45
N ILE A 147 1.33 19.03 11.74
CA ILE A 147 2.70 19.30 12.20
C ILE A 147 2.86 19.07 13.71
N GLN A 148 1.77 19.15 14.47
CA GLN A 148 1.79 19.01 15.94
C GLN A 148 1.55 17.58 16.45
N GLY A 149 1.13 16.66 15.57
CA GLY A 149 0.98 15.23 15.87
C GLY A 149 2.29 14.47 15.77
#